data_AF-A0A1H9XED8-F1
#
_entry.id   AF-A0A1H9XED8-F1
#
_cell.length_a   1.000
_cell.length_b   1.000
_cell.length_c   1.000
_cell.angle_alpha   90.00
_cell.angle_beta   90.00
_cell.angle_gamma   90.00
#
_symmetry.space_group_name_H-M   'P 1'
#
loop_
_entity.id
_entity.type
_entity.pdbx_description
1 polymer ?
#
loop_
_entity_poly.entity_id
_entity_poly.type
_entity_poly.pdbx_seq_one_letter_code
_entity_poly.pdbx_strand_id
1 'polypeptide(L)'
;MQKIIRTRDMDWKQWNLRIPLVLFLFGATAALYQSFPNLFLVESGFFVSAQYIGGIVLLFMLFEKIGLNQKKIHFTFGILLILTGLLMDIIFI
;
A
#
# COMPACT_ATOMS: atom_id res chain seq x y z
N MET A 1 42.76 -11.16 22.10
CA MET A 1 41.38 -11.67 22.25
C MET A 1 40.42 -10.48 22.23
N GLN A 2 40.27 -9.84 21.05
CA GLN A 2 39.43 -8.65 20.91
C GLN A 2 37.99 -9.10 20.68
N LYS A 3 37.13 -8.76 21.64
CA LYS A 3 35.68 -8.95 21.56
C LYS A 3 35.19 -8.27 20.28
N ILE A 4 34.71 -9.07 19.34
CA ILE A 4 33.92 -8.64 18.19
C ILE A 4 32.63 -8.06 18.77
N ILE A 5 32.64 -6.75 19.01
CA ILE A 5 31.43 -5.99 19.27
C ILE A 5 30.67 -5.98 17.95
N ARG A 6 29.83 -7.01 17.76
CA ARG A 6 28.86 -7.06 16.69
C ARG A 6 27.87 -5.93 17.01
N THR A 7 28.09 -4.75 16.44
CA THR A 7 27.09 -3.69 16.45
C THR A 7 25.87 -4.28 15.78
N ARG A 8 24.88 -4.64 16.60
CA ARG A 8 23.54 -4.91 16.13
C ARG A 8 22.98 -3.53 15.85
N ASP A 9 23.41 -2.92 14.75
CA ASP A 9 22.83 -1.69 14.25
C ASP A 9 21.35 -2.01 14.02
N MET A 10 20.54 -1.68 15.01
CA MET A 10 19.09 -1.63 14.85
C MET A 10 18.87 -0.54 13.82
N ASP A 11 18.79 -0.94 12.57
CA ASP A 11 18.71 -0.04 11.43
C ASP A 11 17.32 0.60 11.45
N TRP A 12 17.14 1.63 12.30
CA TRP A 12 15.92 2.41 12.52
C TRP A 12 15.37 3.03 11.23
N LYS A 13 16.17 3.01 10.17
CA LYS A 13 15.79 3.39 8.81
C LYS A 13 14.96 2.33 8.11
N GLN A 14 14.89 1.09 8.58
CA GLN A 14 14.20 -0.01 7.91
C GLN A 14 12.78 -0.18 8.45
N TRP A 15 11.79 0.03 7.60
CA TRP A 15 10.37 -0.13 7.89
C TRP A 15 9.79 -1.30 7.10
N ASN A 16 8.89 -2.06 7.71
CA ASN A 16 8.12 -3.08 7.01
C ASN A 16 7.18 -2.42 6.01
N LEU A 17 7.25 -2.84 4.75
CA LEU A 17 6.47 -2.28 3.65
C LEU A 17 4.95 -2.48 3.82
N ARG A 18 4.49 -3.39 4.70
CA ARG A 18 3.07 -3.70 4.91
C ARG A 18 2.20 -2.47 5.13
N ILE A 19 2.54 -1.63 6.10
CA ILE A 19 1.71 -0.47 6.47
C ILE A 19 1.72 0.58 5.36
N PRO A 20 2.90 1.02 4.83
CA PRO A 20 2.93 1.91 3.67
C PRO A 20 2.12 1.42 2.47
N LEU A 21 2.20 0.11 2.19
CA LEU A 21 1.59 -0.49 1.00
C LEU A 21 0.06 -0.58 1.13
N VAL A 22 -0.46 -0.86 2.33
CA VAL A 22 -1.90 -0.77 2.61
C VAL A 22 -2.41 0.66 2.44
N LEU A 23 -1.70 1.66 2.98
CA LEU A 23 -2.09 3.07 2.84
C LEU A 23 -2.06 3.52 1.38
N PHE A 24 -1.03 3.12 0.65
CA PHE A 24 -0.94 3.36 -0.80
C PHE A 24 -2.11 2.70 -1.56
N LEU A 25 -2.46 1.46 -1.24
CA LEU A 25 -3.57 0.75 -1.86
C LEU A 25 -4.90 1.47 -1.64
N PHE A 26 -5.16 1.99 -0.44
CA PHE A 26 -6.37 2.77 -0.18
C PHE A 26 -6.43 4.02 -1.07
N GLY A 27 -5.37 4.82 -1.13
CA GLY A 27 -5.35 6.02 -1.97
C GLY A 27 -5.45 5.69 -3.47
N ALA A 28 -4.72 4.69 -3.95
CA ALA A 28 -4.76 4.28 -5.35
C ALA A 28 -6.12 3.71 -5.77
N THR A 29 -6.75 2.91 -4.92
CA THR A 29 -8.09 2.36 -5.22
C THR A 29 -9.18 3.41 -5.13
N ALA A 30 -9.09 4.37 -4.20
CA ALA A 30 -10.00 5.53 -4.14
C ALA A 30 -9.91 6.39 -5.41
N ALA A 31 -8.69 6.73 -5.82
CA ALA A 31 -8.45 7.50 -7.05
C ALA A 31 -8.96 6.76 -8.30
N LEU A 32 -8.74 5.44 -8.40
CA LEU A 32 -9.27 4.63 -9.49
C LEU A 32 -10.80 4.58 -9.49
N TYR A 33 -11.41 4.48 -8.31
CA TYR A 33 -12.85 4.47 -8.15
C TYR A 33 -13.49 5.77 -8.65
N GLN A 34 -12.89 6.91 -8.31
CA GLN A 34 -13.36 8.23 -8.74
C GLN A 34 -13.11 8.50 -10.22
N SER A 35 -11.93 8.13 -10.73
CA SER A 35 -11.52 8.40 -12.12
C SER A 35 -12.30 7.58 -13.14
N PHE A 36 -12.63 6.34 -12.79
CA PHE A 36 -13.20 5.37 -13.71
C PHE A 36 -14.43 4.68 -13.10
N PRO A 37 -15.53 5.41 -12.86
CA PRO A 37 -16.76 4.81 -12.34
C PRO A 37 -17.31 3.71 -13.28
N ASN A 38 -17.02 3.80 -14.58
CA ASN A 38 -17.42 2.81 -15.58
C ASN A 38 -16.64 1.48 -15.53
N LEU A 39 -15.56 1.37 -14.74
CA LEU A 39 -14.87 0.08 -14.51
C LEU A 39 -15.63 -0.81 -13.52
N PHE A 40 -16.62 -0.26 -12.80
CA PHE A 40 -17.41 -1.02 -11.85
C PHE A 40 -18.57 -1.69 -12.57
N LEU A 41 -18.74 -2.99 -12.33
CA LEU A 41 -19.65 -3.83 -13.09
C LEU A 41 -21.11 -3.68 -12.65
N VAL A 42 -21.34 -3.00 -11.53
CA VAL A 42 -22.63 -2.94 -10.85
C VAL A 42 -22.86 -1.52 -10.36
N GLU A 43 -24.03 -0.94 -10.64
CA GLU A 43 -24.40 0.42 -10.23
C GLU A 43 -25.15 0.46 -8.88
N SER A 44 -25.62 -0.69 -8.38
CA SER A 44 -26.33 -0.76 -7.10
C SER A 44 -25.36 -0.59 -5.92
N GLY A 45 -25.62 0.38 -5.03
CA GLY A 45 -24.67 0.86 -4.03
C GLY A 45 -24.05 -0.19 -3.09
N PHE A 46 -24.77 -1.26 -2.74
CA PHE A 46 -24.20 -2.34 -1.92
C PHE A 46 -23.10 -3.12 -2.65
N PHE A 47 -23.36 -3.51 -3.90
CA PHE A 47 -22.42 -4.30 -4.71
C PHE A 47 -21.22 -3.47 -5.15
N VAL A 48 -21.40 -2.16 -5.35
CA VAL A 48 -20.31 -1.21 -5.59
C VAL A 48 -19.30 -1.23 -4.44
N SER A 49 -19.81 -1.13 -3.20
CA SER A 49 -18.97 -1.14 -1.99
C SER A 49 -18.26 -2.49 -1.80
N ALA A 50 -18.95 -3.59 -2.10
CA ALA A 50 -18.38 -4.94 -2.07
C ALA A 50 -17.28 -5.12 -3.13
N GLN A 51 -17.48 -4.59 -4.35
CA GLN A 51 -16.47 -4.63 -5.41
C GLN A 51 -15.25 -3.79 -5.06
N TYR A 52 -15.43 -2.64 -4.41
CA TYR A 52 -14.33 -1.79 -3.93
C TYR A 52 -13.47 -2.51 -2.88
N ILE A 53 -14.10 -3.04 -1.82
CA ILE A 53 -13.40 -3.79 -0.77
C ILE A 53 -12.75 -5.04 -1.36
N GLY A 54 -13.47 -5.76 -2.23
CA GLY A 54 -12.94 -6.93 -2.94
C GLY A 54 -11.69 -6.58 -3.75
N GLY A 55 -11.69 -5.45 -4.47
CA GLY A 55 -10.53 -4.98 -5.24
C GLY A 55 -9.31 -4.70 -4.36
N ILE A 56 -9.49 -4.01 -3.23
CA ILE A 56 -8.40 -3.75 -2.27
C ILE A 56 -7.83 -5.08 -1.75
N VAL A 57 -8.69 -5.98 -1.31
CA VAL A 57 -8.28 -7.28 -0.75
C VAL A 57 -7.55 -8.11 -1.80
N LEU A 58 -8.02 -8.13 -3.04
CA LEU A 58 -7.42 -8.89 -4.13
C LEU A 58 -6.02 -8.35 -4.48
N LEU A 59 -5.86 -7.02 -4.59
CA LEU A 59 -4.56 -6.39 -4.80
C LEU A 59 -3.61 -6.63 -3.62
N PHE A 60 -4.12 -6.54 -2.39
CA PHE A 60 -3.34 -6.82 -1.19
C PHE A 60 -2.85 -8.28 -1.15
N MET A 61 -3.73 -9.25 -1.44
CA MET A 61 -3.37 -10.66 -1.54
C MET A 61 -2.34 -10.91 -2.64
N LEU A 62 -2.44 -10.21 -3.77
CA LEU A 62 -1.48 -10.32 -4.86
C LEU A 62 -0.09 -9.82 -4.41
N PHE A 63 -0.03 -8.69 -3.70
CA PHE A 63 1.23 -8.20 -3.13
C PHE A 63 1.77 -9.07 -1.99
N GLU A 64 0.90 -9.71 -1.23
CA GLU A 64 1.29 -10.71 -0.23
C GLU A 64 1.89 -11.95 -0.90
N LYS A 65 1.28 -12.45 -1.99
CA LYS A 65 1.77 -13.60 -2.77
C LYS A 65 3.12 -13.33 -3.42
N ILE A 66 3.38 -12.09 -3.86
CA ILE A 66 4.69 -11.67 -4.40
C ILE A 66 5.75 -11.51 -3.28
N GLY A 67 5.34 -11.52 -2.01
CA GLY A 67 6.22 -11.33 -0.87
C GLY A 67 6.68 -9.87 -0.69
N LEU A 68 6.07 -8.92 -1.40
CA LEU A 68 6.37 -7.49 -1.26
C LEU A 68 6.09 -6.99 0.16
N ASN A 69 5.01 -7.48 0.78
CA ASN A 69 4.65 -7.15 2.16
C ASN A 69 5.73 -7.50 3.19
N GLN A 70 6.63 -8.43 2.91
CA GLN A 70 7.68 -8.83 3.87
C GLN A 70 9.00 -8.08 3.63
N LYS A 71 9.10 -7.28 2.57
CA LYS A 71 10.30 -6.51 2.30
C LYS A 71 10.44 -5.38 3.32
N LYS A 72 11.66 -5.27 3.87
CA LYS A 72 12.09 -4.10 4.63
C LYS A 72 12.57 -3.06 3.63
N ILE A 73 12.00 -1.88 3.72
CA ILE A 73 12.36 -0.73 2.88
C ILE A 73 12.88 0.39 3.75
N HIS A 74 13.63 1.31 3.15
CA HIS A 74 13.98 2.54 3.85
C HIS A 74 12.73 3.37 4.15
N PHE A 75 12.68 3.95 5.34
CA PHE A 75 11.57 4.75 5.84
C PHE A 75 11.15 5.86 4.85
N THR A 76 12.12 6.51 4.20
CA THR A 76 11.88 7.52 3.15
C THR A 76 11.07 6.97 1.99
N PHE A 77 11.34 5.74 1.53
CA PHE A 77 10.54 5.10 0.48
C PHE A 77 9.13 4.79 0.95
N GLY A 78 8.95 4.44 2.23
CA GLY A 78 7.63 4.17 2.79
C GLY A 78 6.77 5.43 2.80
N ILE A 79 7.34 6.55 3.26
CA ILE A 79 6.68 7.85 3.21
C ILE A 79 6.36 8.25 1.77
N LEU A 80 7.32 8.12 0.86
CA LEU A 80 7.12 8.47 -0.55
C LEU A 80 5.95 7.67 -1.17
N LEU A 81 5.85 6.37 -0.84
CA LEU A 81 4.76 5.52 -1.30
C LEU A 81 3.40 6.01 -0.78
N ILE A 82 3.31 6.33 0.52
CA ILE A 82 2.08 6.86 1.14
C ILE A 82 1.70 8.19 0.50
N LEU A 83 2.66 9.10 0.34
CA LEU A 83 2.44 10.41 -0.30
C LEU A 83 1.96 10.25 -1.74
N THR A 84 2.48 9.28 -2.47
CA THR A 84 2.03 9.01 -3.84
C THR A 84 0.58 8.55 -3.87
N GLY A 85 0.18 7.67 -2.95
CA GLY A 85 -1.22 7.24 -2.80
C GLY A 85 -2.16 8.40 -2.45
N LEU A 86 -1.76 9.27 -1.52
CA LEU A 86 -2.51 10.48 -1.17
C LEU A 86 -2.59 11.49 -2.32
N LEU A 87 -1.50 11.68 -3.06
CA LEU A 87 -1.49 12.59 -4.22
C LEU A 87 -2.45 12.12 -5.31
N MET A 88 -2.53 10.81 -5.55
CA MET A 88 -3.51 10.26 -6.50
C MET A 88 -4.93 10.59 -6.05
N ASP A 89 -5.26 10.38 -4.77
CA ASP A 89 -6.58 10.72 -4.22
C ASP A 89 -6.89 12.23 -4.40
N ILE A 90 -5.94 13.12 -4.12
CA ILE A 90 -6.13 14.58 -4.29
C ILE A 90 -6.31 15.00 -5.75
N ILE A 91 -5.60 14.38 -6.69
CA ILE A 91 -5.65 14.73 -8.12
C ILE A 91 -6.97 14.27 -8.75
N PHE A 92 -7.51 13.15 -8.28
CA PHE A 92 -8.68 12.51 -8.88
C PHE A 92 -9.98 12.71 -8.09
N ILE A 93 -9.92 13.46 -6.97
CA ILE A 93 -11.04 14.13 -6.31
C ILE A 93 -11.64 15.21 -7.22
#